data_AF-A0A3B8YVI7-F1
#
_entry.id   AF-A0A3B8YVI7-F1
#
_cell.length_a   1.000
_cell.length_b   1.000
_cell.length_c   1.000
_cell.angle_alpha   90.00
_cell.angle_beta   90.00
_cell.angle_gamma   90.00
#
_symmetry.space_group_name_H-M   'P 1'
#
loop_
_entity.id
_entity.type
_entity.pdbx_description
1 polymer ?
#
loop_
_entity_poly.entity_id
_entity_poly.type
_entity_poly.pdbx_seq_one_letter_code
_entity_poly.pdbx_strand_id
1 'polypeptide(L)'
;MPESGTPEWLAQVAEEVLDPQVEIVDPHHHLWPAGSMFNYSGDELASDTTSSHNVVATMFMECQSAYREDGPEHLRSVGETEFVVAEEARMQAQNPAAPPIAGIVAHADLASPALDEILDAHIAAAAGKFRGIRDAL
;
A
#
# COMPACT_ATOMS: atom_id res chain seq x y z
N MET A 1 12.01 3.27 -29.13
CA MET A 1 10.94 2.57 -28.38
C MET A 1 11.12 2.98 -26.93
N PRO A 2 10.04 3.27 -26.19
CA PRO A 2 10.11 3.51 -24.75
C PRO A 2 10.82 2.35 -24.03
N GLU A 3 11.52 2.65 -22.95
CA GLU A 3 12.16 1.65 -22.10
C GLU A 3 11.08 0.88 -21.32
N SER A 4 11.20 -0.45 -21.25
CA SER A 4 10.19 -1.29 -20.59
C SER A 4 10.00 -0.90 -19.12
N GLY A 5 8.74 -0.73 -18.71
CA GLY A 5 8.38 -0.34 -17.36
C GLY A 5 8.34 1.17 -17.10
N THR A 6 8.69 2.04 -18.07
CA THR A 6 8.50 3.48 -17.91
C THR A 6 7.05 3.90 -18.20
N PRO A 7 6.60 5.07 -17.70
CA PRO A 7 5.28 5.61 -18.04
C PRO A 7 5.04 5.73 -19.55
N GLU A 8 6.07 6.08 -20.34
CA GLU A 8 5.96 6.16 -21.81
C GLU A 8 5.76 4.80 -22.46
N TRP A 9 6.28 3.73 -21.84
CA TRP A 9 6.06 2.35 -22.28
C TRP A 9 4.65 1.87 -21.93
N LEU A 10 4.17 2.15 -20.73
CA LEU A 10 2.81 1.81 -20.30
C LEU A 10 1.74 2.53 -21.13
N ALA A 11 2.00 3.80 -21.50
CA ALA A 11 1.07 4.61 -22.29
C ALA A 11 0.99 4.23 -23.79
N GLN A 12 1.71 3.20 -24.24
CA GLN A 12 1.68 2.78 -25.65
C GLN A 12 0.34 2.19 -26.10
N VAL A 13 -0.45 1.67 -25.16
CA VAL A 13 -1.77 1.08 -25.42
C VAL A 13 -2.75 1.64 -24.39
N ALA A 14 -3.88 2.15 -24.87
CA ALA A 14 -5.01 2.53 -24.04
C ALA A 14 -6.18 1.61 -24.37
N GLU A 15 -6.70 0.93 -23.36
CA GLU A 15 -7.85 0.04 -23.49
C GLU A 15 -9.12 0.75 -23.01
N GLU A 16 -10.27 0.41 -23.61
CA GLU A 16 -11.57 0.92 -23.17
C GLU A 16 -11.96 0.29 -21.83
N VAL A 17 -12.41 1.12 -20.88
CA VAL A 17 -12.91 0.63 -19.58
C VAL A 17 -14.21 -0.13 -19.79
N LEU A 18 -14.22 -1.40 -19.39
CA LEU A 18 -15.41 -2.25 -19.45
C LEU A 18 -16.24 -2.08 -18.18
N ASP A 19 -17.56 -2.03 -18.34
CA ASP A 19 -18.53 -1.91 -17.24
C ASP A 19 -18.13 -0.85 -16.18
N PRO A 20 -17.95 0.42 -16.58
CA PRO A 20 -17.32 1.47 -15.75
C PRO A 20 -18.09 1.81 -14.46
N GLN A 21 -19.28 1.24 -14.26
CA GLN A 21 -20.09 1.45 -13.05
C GLN A 21 -19.86 0.36 -11.99
N VAL A 22 -19.24 -0.77 -12.35
CA VAL A 22 -18.99 -1.86 -11.41
C VAL A 22 -17.96 -1.41 -10.38
N GLU A 23 -18.37 -1.40 -9.12
CA GLU A 23 -17.50 -1.10 -7.99
C GLU A 23 -16.45 -2.21 -7.83
N ILE A 24 -15.18 -1.83 -7.78
CA ILE A 24 -14.05 -2.73 -7.64
C ILE A 24 -13.27 -2.37 -6.37
N VAL A 25 -12.88 -3.39 -5.63
CA VAL A 25 -11.83 -3.25 -4.61
C VAL A 25 -10.57 -3.82 -5.22
N ASP A 26 -9.50 -3.03 -5.28
CA ASP A 26 -8.17 -3.57 -5.58
C ASP A 26 -7.68 -4.33 -4.33
N PRO A 27 -7.61 -5.67 -4.38
CA PRO A 27 -7.32 -6.45 -3.18
C PRO A 27 -5.82 -6.52 -2.85
N HIS A 28 -4.94 -5.99 -3.70
CA HIS A 28 -3.51 -6.14 -3.51
C HIS A 28 -2.72 -5.07 -4.28
N HIS A 29 -2.19 -4.09 -3.54
CA HIS A 29 -1.09 -3.26 -4.01
C HIS A 29 0.01 -3.15 -2.94
N HIS A 30 1.12 -2.56 -3.36
CA HIS A 30 2.25 -2.23 -2.51
C HIS A 30 2.53 -0.73 -2.65
N LEU A 31 3.21 -0.17 -1.66
CA LEU A 31 3.71 1.21 -1.69
C LEU A 31 5.17 1.18 -1.26
N TRP A 32 5.98 2.01 -1.87
CA TRP A 32 7.37 2.20 -1.44
C TRP A 32 7.71 3.70 -1.40
N PRO A 33 8.58 4.12 -0.48
CA PRO A 33 9.03 5.51 -0.40
C PRO A 33 9.71 5.98 -1.69
N ALA A 34 9.60 7.29 -1.94
CA ALA A 34 10.29 7.95 -3.03
C ALA A 34 11.81 7.69 -2.99
N GLY A 35 12.39 7.31 -4.12
CA GLY A 35 13.83 7.02 -4.24
C GLY A 35 14.25 5.62 -3.78
N SER A 36 13.30 4.75 -3.41
CA SER A 36 13.55 3.32 -3.25
C SER A 36 13.72 2.61 -4.60
N MET A 37 14.17 1.35 -4.58
CA MET A 37 14.36 0.54 -5.79
C MET A 37 13.06 0.28 -6.55
N PHE A 38 11.93 0.17 -5.85
CA PHE A 38 10.61 -0.13 -6.38
C PHE A 38 9.68 1.06 -6.17
N ASN A 39 10.05 2.23 -6.67
CA ASN A 39 9.29 3.47 -6.46
C ASN A 39 7.82 3.32 -6.91
N TYR A 40 6.88 3.33 -5.97
CA TYR A 40 5.44 3.44 -6.21
C TYR A 40 4.77 4.07 -4.99
N SER A 41 4.44 5.35 -5.10
CA SER A 41 3.92 6.22 -4.05
C SER A 41 2.39 6.27 -4.06
N GLY A 42 1.81 6.95 -3.06
CA GLY A 42 0.37 7.23 -3.05
C GLY A 42 -0.10 8.06 -4.25
N ASP A 43 0.77 8.89 -4.86
CA ASP A 43 0.39 9.66 -6.04
C ASP A 43 0.27 8.77 -7.28
N GLU A 44 1.16 7.79 -7.43
CA GLU A 44 1.09 6.79 -8.49
C GLU A 44 -0.14 5.91 -8.31
N LEU A 45 -0.43 5.47 -7.08
CA LEU A 45 -1.67 4.75 -6.75
C LEU A 45 -2.91 5.57 -7.11
N ALA A 46 -2.96 6.84 -6.72
CA ALA A 46 -4.09 7.72 -7.04
C ALA A 46 -4.26 7.88 -8.55
N SER A 47 -3.17 8.08 -9.29
CA SER A 47 -3.20 8.18 -10.76
C SER A 47 -3.77 6.92 -11.40
N ASP A 48 -3.31 5.75 -11.00
CA ASP A 48 -3.72 4.48 -11.61
C ASP A 48 -5.17 4.12 -11.27
N THR A 49 -5.60 4.37 -10.03
CA THR A 49 -6.94 4.01 -9.57
C THR A 49 -8.03 5.01 -9.98
N THR A 50 -7.65 6.23 -10.38
CA THR A 50 -8.61 7.26 -10.85
C THR A 50 -8.67 7.42 -12.36
N SER A 51 -7.76 6.77 -13.11
CA SER A 51 -7.69 6.87 -14.58
C SER A 51 -8.38 5.72 -15.32
N SER A 52 -8.85 4.69 -14.61
CA SER A 52 -9.38 3.43 -15.19
C SER A 52 -10.78 3.07 -14.67
N HIS A 53 -11.00 1.81 -14.30
CA HIS A 53 -12.25 1.27 -13.76
C HIS A 53 -12.65 1.95 -12.44
N ASN A 54 -13.90 1.76 -12.00
CA ASN A 54 -14.43 2.32 -10.76
C ASN A 54 -13.88 1.59 -9.52
N VAL A 55 -12.61 1.86 -9.19
CA VAL A 55 -11.96 1.38 -7.96
C VAL A 55 -12.43 2.24 -6.80
N VAL A 56 -13.15 1.63 -5.85
CA VAL A 56 -13.77 2.33 -4.72
C VAL A 56 -12.99 2.18 -3.41
N ALA A 57 -12.08 1.20 -3.35
CA ALA A 57 -11.20 0.96 -2.21
C ALA A 57 -10.00 0.10 -2.64
N THR A 58 -8.95 0.13 -1.85
CA THR A 58 -7.75 -0.69 -2.07
C THR A 58 -7.29 -1.39 -0.79
N MET A 59 -6.47 -2.43 -0.90
CA MET A 59 -5.84 -3.14 0.21
C MET A 59 -4.32 -3.13 0.05
N PHE A 60 -3.62 -2.62 1.05
CA PHE A 60 -2.16 -2.64 1.10
C PHE A 60 -1.67 -3.99 1.66
N MET A 61 -0.60 -4.53 1.04
CA MET A 61 0.06 -5.75 1.47
C MET A 61 1.53 -5.47 1.83
N GLU A 62 1.99 -5.96 2.98
CA GLU A 62 3.36 -5.77 3.47
C GLU A 62 4.41 -6.12 2.42
N CYS A 63 5.46 -5.33 2.23
CA CYS A 63 6.50 -5.58 1.23
C CYS A 63 7.90 -5.24 1.74
N GLN A 64 8.09 -5.29 3.05
CA GLN A 64 9.37 -4.95 3.70
C GLN A 64 9.84 -3.52 3.39
N SER A 65 8.90 -2.60 3.20
CA SER A 65 9.16 -1.19 2.95
C SER A 65 9.10 -0.37 4.23
N ALA A 66 9.94 0.67 4.34
CA ALA A 66 9.87 1.66 5.42
C ALA A 66 9.85 1.09 6.85
N TYR A 67 10.49 -0.06 7.10
CA TYR A 67 10.68 -0.57 8.46
C TYR A 67 11.47 0.44 9.29
N ARG A 68 11.17 0.52 10.59
CA ARG A 68 11.90 1.41 11.50
C ARG A 68 13.39 1.02 11.52
N GLU A 69 14.26 2.02 11.46
CA GLU A 69 15.72 1.81 11.49
C GLU A 69 16.22 1.54 12.93
N ASP A 70 15.48 1.98 13.93
CA ASP A 70 15.79 1.88 15.35
C ASP A 70 14.68 1.18 16.16
N GLY A 71 14.89 1.06 17.47
CA GLY A 71 13.99 0.35 18.38
C GLY A 71 14.14 -1.18 18.37
N PRO A 72 13.27 -1.89 19.12
CA PRO A 72 13.27 -3.35 19.20
C PRO A 72 13.06 -3.99 17.82
N GLU A 73 13.89 -4.98 17.49
CA GLU A 73 13.90 -5.63 16.17
C GLU A 73 12.53 -6.16 15.76
N HIS A 74 11.82 -6.82 16.69
CA HIS A 74 10.49 -7.41 16.43
C HIS A 74 9.40 -6.37 16.16
N LEU A 75 9.63 -5.10 16.46
CA LEU A 75 8.69 -3.99 16.20
C LEU A 75 9.05 -3.13 14.99
N ARG A 76 10.11 -3.47 14.25
CA ARG A 76 10.56 -2.66 13.12
C ARG A 76 9.57 -2.66 11.97
N SER A 77 8.87 -3.78 11.73
CA SER A 77 7.87 -3.90 10.67
C SER A 77 6.67 -2.96 10.86
N VAL A 78 6.42 -2.49 12.07
CA VAL A 78 5.36 -1.50 12.36
C VAL A 78 5.62 -0.18 11.63
N GLY A 79 6.88 0.13 11.30
CA GLY A 79 7.23 1.32 10.50
C GLY A 79 6.56 1.32 9.12
N GLU A 80 6.37 0.16 8.50
CA GLU A 80 5.66 0.05 7.22
C GLU A 80 4.19 0.46 7.38
N THR A 81 3.53 -0.01 8.43
CA THR A 81 2.14 0.35 8.74
C THR A 81 2.01 1.85 8.98
N GLU A 82 2.94 2.46 9.70
CA GLU A 82 2.98 3.91 9.93
C GLU A 82 3.17 4.68 8.62
N PHE A 83 4.08 4.21 7.76
CA PHE A 83 4.32 4.78 6.44
C PHE A 83 3.06 4.77 5.57
N VAL A 84 2.36 3.63 5.49
CA VAL A 84 1.14 3.50 4.66
C VAL A 84 0.04 4.45 5.15
N VAL A 85 -0.16 4.57 6.46
CA VAL A 85 -1.15 5.50 7.02
C VAL A 85 -0.79 6.97 6.69
N ALA A 86 0.49 7.33 6.80
CA ALA A 86 0.95 8.67 6.46
C ALA A 86 0.84 8.96 4.95
N GLU A 87 1.19 7.98 4.11
CA GLU A 87 1.17 8.12 2.66
C GLU A 87 -0.27 8.21 2.12
N GLU A 88 -1.21 7.44 2.67
CA GLU A 88 -2.64 7.58 2.36
C GLU A 88 -3.16 8.97 2.76
N ALA A 89 -2.82 9.46 3.95
CA ALA A 89 -3.26 10.79 4.39
C ALA A 89 -2.75 11.89 3.45
N ARG A 90 -1.50 11.78 2.98
CA ARG A 90 -0.90 12.67 1.99
C ARG A 90 -1.61 12.56 0.64
N MET A 91 -1.81 11.34 0.14
CA MET A 91 -2.50 11.04 -1.10
C MET A 91 -3.90 11.65 -1.12
N GLN A 92 -4.70 11.40 -0.07
CA GLN A 92 -6.07 11.90 0.05
C GLN A 92 -6.15 13.43 0.12
N ALA A 93 -5.18 14.08 0.76
CA ALA A 93 -5.12 15.55 0.81
C ALA A 93 -4.86 16.17 -0.58
N GLN A 94 -4.12 15.47 -1.45
CA GLN A 94 -3.77 15.95 -2.79
C GLN A 94 -4.77 15.50 -3.86
N ASN A 95 -5.35 14.31 -3.69
CA ASN A 95 -6.22 13.65 -4.64
C ASN A 95 -7.50 13.15 -3.93
N PRO A 96 -8.47 14.03 -3.58
CA PRO A 96 -9.66 13.64 -2.82
C PRO A 96 -10.59 12.64 -3.52
N ALA A 97 -10.39 12.39 -4.81
CA ALA A 97 -11.14 11.40 -5.59
C ALA A 97 -10.46 10.00 -5.56
N ALA A 98 -9.23 9.90 -5.07
CA ALA A 98 -8.55 8.62 -4.97
C ALA A 98 -9.29 7.72 -3.96
N PRO A 99 -9.44 6.42 -4.25
CA PRO A 99 -10.02 5.48 -3.31
C PRO A 99 -9.18 5.40 -2.02
N PRO A 100 -9.80 5.20 -0.86
CA PRO A 100 -9.07 4.98 0.39
C PRO A 100 -8.39 3.60 0.39
N ILE A 101 -7.32 3.51 1.19
CA ILE A 101 -6.76 2.20 1.56
C ILE A 101 -7.67 1.66 2.68
N ALA A 102 -8.53 0.71 2.35
CA ALA A 102 -9.52 0.17 3.27
C ALA A 102 -8.92 -0.81 4.30
N GLY A 103 -7.74 -1.35 4.03
CA GLY A 103 -7.06 -2.26 4.93
C GLY A 103 -5.57 -2.42 4.66
N ILE A 104 -4.87 -2.80 5.72
CA ILE A 104 -3.43 -3.06 5.77
C ILE A 104 -3.26 -4.51 6.22
N VAL A 105 -2.61 -5.30 5.37
CA VAL A 105 -2.07 -6.62 5.71
C VAL A 105 -0.60 -6.43 6.03
N ALA A 106 -0.25 -6.46 7.32
CA ALA A 106 1.10 -6.12 7.79
C ALA A 106 2.01 -7.35 7.96
N HIS A 107 3.26 -7.14 8.34
CA HIS A 107 4.19 -8.22 8.65
C HIS A 107 4.25 -8.54 10.14
N ALA A 108 4.24 -9.83 10.47
CA ALA A 108 4.66 -10.35 11.77
C ALA A 108 5.17 -11.78 11.60
N ASP A 109 6.32 -12.09 12.20
CA ASP A 109 6.74 -13.48 12.42
C ASP A 109 5.74 -14.15 13.37
N LEU A 110 4.92 -15.05 12.83
CA LEU A 110 3.87 -15.73 13.58
C LEU A 110 4.42 -16.75 14.60
N ALA A 111 5.70 -17.09 14.54
CA ALA A 111 6.39 -17.93 15.52
C ALA A 111 7.07 -17.13 16.64
N SER A 112 7.06 -15.79 16.56
CA SER A 112 7.72 -14.94 17.54
C SER A 112 7.09 -15.06 18.94
N PRO A 113 7.91 -15.17 20.01
CA PRO A 113 7.40 -15.12 21.38
C PRO A 113 6.84 -13.74 21.76
N ALA A 114 7.09 -12.71 20.95
CA ALA A 114 6.59 -11.35 21.14
C ALA A 114 5.38 -11.03 20.24
N LEU A 115 4.76 -12.03 19.60
CA LEU A 115 3.70 -11.84 18.61
C LEU A 115 2.58 -10.91 19.09
N ASP A 116 2.10 -11.08 20.33
CA ASP A 116 1.04 -10.23 20.88
C ASP A 116 1.41 -8.74 20.86
N GLU A 117 2.65 -8.40 21.22
CA GLU A 117 3.15 -7.02 21.19
C GLU A 117 3.23 -6.47 19.77
N ILE A 118 3.63 -7.31 18.80
CA ILE A 118 3.70 -6.93 17.38
C ILE A 118 2.29 -6.62 16.85
N LEU A 119 1.32 -7.48 17.15
CA LEU A 119 -0.07 -7.30 16.73
C LEU A 119 -0.69 -6.05 17.36
N ASP A 120 -0.50 -5.83 18.66
CA ASP A 120 -0.97 -4.62 19.36
C ASP A 120 -0.36 -3.35 18.77
N ALA A 121 0.93 -3.38 18.41
CA ALA A 121 1.62 -2.26 17.79
C ALA A 121 1.07 -1.93 16.39
N HIS A 122 0.80 -2.95 15.56
CA HIS A 122 0.14 -2.74 14.26
C HIS A 122 -1.28 -2.21 14.40
N ILE A 123 -2.08 -2.74 15.34
CA ILE A 123 -3.44 -2.24 15.61
C ILE A 123 -3.40 -0.76 15.97
N ALA A 124 -2.46 -0.36 16.83
CA ALA A 124 -2.30 1.04 17.24
C ALA A 124 -1.85 1.94 16.09
N ALA A 125 -0.91 1.47 15.25
CA ALA A 125 -0.36 2.26 14.14
C ALA A 125 -1.31 2.39 12.94
N ALA A 126 -2.14 1.37 12.66
CA ALA A 126 -2.88 1.27 11.41
C ALA A 126 -4.10 2.21 11.28
N ALA A 127 -4.35 3.10 12.24
CA ALA A 127 -5.52 4.00 12.24
C ALA A 127 -6.85 3.25 11.99
N GLY A 128 -7.01 2.06 12.58
CA GLY A 128 -8.19 1.21 12.42
C GLY A 128 -8.23 0.36 11.14
N LYS A 129 -7.17 0.36 10.33
CA LYS A 129 -7.08 -0.35 9.04
C LYS A 129 -6.35 -1.70 9.10
N PHE A 130 -5.86 -2.13 10.25
CA PHE A 130 -5.21 -3.44 10.36
C PHE A 130 -6.22 -4.57 10.08
N ARG A 131 -5.94 -5.45 9.11
CA ARG A 131 -6.86 -6.52 8.67
C ARG A 131 -6.24 -7.91 8.56
N GLY A 132 -4.92 -8.04 8.66
CA GLY A 132 -4.29 -9.35 8.61
C GLY A 132 -2.77 -9.28 8.62
N ILE A 133 -2.16 -10.46 8.55
CA ILE A 133 -0.71 -10.63 8.45
C ILE A 133 -0.37 -11.35 7.15
N ARG A 134 0.69 -10.88 6.49
CA ARG A 134 1.44 -11.61 5.48
C ARG A 134 2.83 -11.86 6.06
N ASP A 135 3.17 -13.14 6.19
CA ASP A 135 4.50 -13.58 6.61
C ASP A 135 5.20 -14.13 5.38
N ALA A 136 5.74 -13.21 4.57
CA ALA A 136 6.42 -13.57 3.31
C ALA A 136 7.79 -14.18 3.62
N LEU A 137 8.00 -15.43 3.17
CA LEU A 137 9.24 -16.20 3.30
C LEU A 137 10.45 -15.55 2.60
#